data_AF-A0A7X6VWW7-F1
#
_entry.id   AF-A0A7X6VWW7-F1
#
_cell.length_a   1.000
_cell.length_b   1.000
_cell.length_c   1.000
_cell.angle_alpha   90.00
_cell.angle_beta   90.00
_cell.angle_gamma   90.00
#
_symmetry.space_group_name_H-M   'P 1'
#
loop_
_entity.id
_entity.type
_entity.pdbx_description
1 polymer ?
#
loop_
_entity_poly.entity_id
_entity_poly.type
_entity_poly.pdbx_seq_one_letter_code
_entity_poly.pdbx_strand_id
1 'polypeptide(L)'
;EVYEVKVGEYMIEELENDDLVSENPLFRKIFYQIKENLDDDQFDSEKHFLFNEDSEVSKLATDLLSEKFIESKRWTKAGAFIEKEEEIIDYLVPRIIYEYKLRRVKILLREIEKEIDRAADENNFDLVIEEQSKYMNLKQVEKFLSEKLGSRTIS
;
A
#
# COMPACT_ATOMS: atom_id res chain seq x y z
N GLU A 1 21.72 10.40 9.51
CA GLU A 1 21.61 11.25 8.32
C GLU A 1 20.15 11.30 7.92
N VAL A 2 19.67 12.46 7.45
CA VAL A 2 18.35 12.59 6.84
C VAL A 2 18.57 12.46 5.34
N TYR A 3 17.97 11.45 4.72
CA TYR A 3 18.03 11.23 3.28
C TYR A 3 16.76 11.80 2.67
N GLU A 4 16.90 12.65 1.65
CA GLU A 4 15.79 13.20 0.88
C GLU A 4 15.50 12.25 -0.28
N VAL A 5 14.25 11.82 -0.41
CA VAL A 5 13.77 10.91 -1.46
C VAL A 5 12.47 11.48 -2.02
N LYS A 6 12.25 11.37 -3.35
CA LYS A 6 10.97 11.81 -3.92
C LYS A 6 9.87 10.86 -3.43
N VAL A 7 8.69 11.41 -3.17
CA VAL A 7 7.54 10.63 -2.70
C VAL A 7 7.20 9.48 -3.66
N GLY A 8 7.28 9.72 -4.97
CA GLY A 8 7.06 8.69 -5.99
C GLY A 8 8.09 7.55 -5.94
N GLU A 9 9.38 7.88 -5.75
CA GLU A 9 10.46 6.90 -5.57
C GLU A 9 10.21 6.05 -4.33
N TYR A 10 9.94 6.70 -3.19
CA TYR A 10 9.61 6.02 -1.94
C TYR A 10 8.42 5.05 -2.10
N MET A 11 7.34 5.47 -2.77
CA MET A 11 6.19 4.61 -3.00
C MET A 11 6.52 3.40 -3.88
N ILE A 12 7.30 3.58 -4.93
CA ILE A 12 7.69 2.49 -5.83
C ILE A 12 8.57 1.50 -5.08
N GLU A 13 9.59 1.99 -4.37
CA GLU A 13 10.49 1.14 -3.59
C GLU A 13 9.74 0.34 -2.52
N GLU A 14 8.88 0.99 -1.74
CA GLU A 14 8.09 0.32 -0.70
C GLU A 14 7.15 -0.75 -1.25
N LEU A 15 6.62 -0.55 -2.46
CA LEU A 15 5.71 -1.51 -3.09
C LEU A 15 6.45 -2.67 -3.76
N GLU A 16 7.61 -2.44 -4.37
CA GLU A 16 8.38 -3.51 -5.01
C GLU A 16 9.15 -4.36 -4.00
N ASN A 17 9.76 -3.74 -2.99
CA ASN A 17 10.57 -4.46 -2.00
C ASN A 17 9.74 -5.47 -1.18
N ASP A 18 8.46 -5.18 -0.95
CA ASP A 18 7.55 -6.01 -0.16
C ASP A 18 6.58 -6.84 -1.04
N ASP A 19 6.79 -6.88 -2.36
CA ASP A 19 5.93 -7.57 -3.34
C ASP A 19 4.43 -7.20 -3.19
N LEU A 20 4.19 -5.89 -3.08
CA LEU A 20 2.87 -5.29 -2.90
C LEU A 20 2.30 -4.73 -4.21
N VAL A 21 2.98 -4.94 -5.34
CA VAL A 21 2.44 -4.55 -6.65
C VAL A 21 1.18 -5.38 -6.93
N SER A 22 0.06 -4.69 -7.12
CA SER A 22 -1.26 -5.32 -7.31
C SER A 22 -1.25 -6.39 -8.39
N GLU A 23 -1.90 -7.53 -8.13
CA GLU A 23 -2.13 -8.59 -9.13
C GLU A 23 -3.18 -8.17 -10.17
N ASN A 24 -4.00 -7.16 -9.86
CA ASN A 24 -4.97 -6.65 -10.81
C ASN A 24 -4.21 -6.02 -12.01
N PRO A 25 -4.45 -6.49 -13.25
CA PRO A 25 -3.70 -6.05 -14.42
C PRO A 25 -3.76 -4.54 -14.66
N LEU A 26 -4.90 -3.91 -14.36
CA LEU A 26 -5.12 -2.49 -14.60
C LEU A 26 -4.32 -1.61 -13.62
N PHE A 27 -4.35 -1.96 -12.32
CA PHE A 27 -3.52 -1.29 -11.32
C PHE A 27 -2.03 -1.52 -11.56
N ARG A 28 -1.63 -2.74 -11.95
CA ARG A 28 -0.25 -3.06 -12.32
C ARG A 28 0.22 -2.25 -13.52
N LYS A 29 -0.62 -2.09 -14.53
CA LYS A 29 -0.34 -1.28 -15.72
C LYS A 29 -0.14 0.20 -15.35
N ILE A 30 -0.97 0.76 -14.48
CA ILE A 30 -0.78 2.13 -13.98
C ILE A 30 0.53 2.24 -13.19
N PHE A 31 0.80 1.31 -12.29
CA PHE A 31 2.02 1.30 -11.47
C PHE A 31 3.28 1.36 -12.33
N TYR A 32 3.41 0.48 -13.34
CA TYR A 32 4.59 0.45 -14.19
C TYR A 32 4.69 1.69 -15.09
N GLN A 33 3.57 2.24 -15.58
CA GLN A 33 3.61 3.52 -16.30
C GLN A 33 4.11 4.67 -15.43
N ILE A 34 3.73 4.74 -14.15
CA ILE A 34 4.30 5.73 -13.23
C ILE A 34 5.79 5.50 -13.05
N LYS A 35 6.20 4.25 -12.80
CA LYS A 35 7.61 3.89 -12.60
C LYS A 35 8.48 4.23 -13.81
N GLU A 36 8.01 3.97 -15.02
CA GLU A 36 8.75 4.25 -16.26
C GLU A 36 8.96 5.75 -16.51
N ASN A 37 8.09 6.61 -15.97
CA ASN A 37 8.13 8.06 -16.17
C ASN A 37 8.59 8.82 -14.91
N LEU A 38 9.11 8.13 -13.90
CA LEU A 38 9.45 8.72 -12.59
C LEU A 38 10.56 9.79 -12.68
N ASP A 39 11.49 9.59 -13.61
CA ASP A 39 12.63 10.47 -13.87
C ASP A 39 12.35 11.53 -14.95
N ASP A 40 11.16 11.51 -15.56
CA ASP A 40 10.77 12.51 -16.57
C ASP A 40 10.14 13.74 -15.90
N ASP A 41 10.93 14.80 -15.76
CA ASP A 41 10.49 16.07 -15.17
C ASP A 41 9.34 16.75 -15.96
N GLN A 42 9.05 16.33 -17.20
CA GLN A 42 7.93 16.84 -18.00
C GLN A 42 6.68 15.96 -17.91
N PHE A 43 6.75 14.85 -17.17
CA PHE A 43 5.64 13.92 -17.05
C PHE A 43 4.48 14.51 -16.24
N ASP A 44 3.36 14.73 -16.92
CA ASP A 44 2.09 15.10 -16.30
C ASP A 44 1.24 13.85 -16.12
N SER A 45 1.30 13.24 -14.93
CA SER A 45 0.59 12.00 -14.62
C SER A 45 -0.92 12.11 -14.83
N GLU A 46 -1.52 13.26 -14.50
CA GLU A 46 -2.96 13.46 -14.63
C GLU A 46 -3.39 13.40 -16.10
N LYS A 47 -2.73 14.20 -16.96
CA LYS A 47 -3.01 14.16 -18.41
C LYS A 47 -2.70 12.80 -19.02
N HIS A 48 -1.56 12.20 -18.65
CA HIS A 48 -1.14 10.91 -19.19
C HIS A 48 -2.17 9.80 -18.96
N PHE A 49 -2.76 9.74 -17.77
CA PHE A 49 -3.76 8.73 -17.46
C PHE A 49 -5.17 9.11 -17.91
N LEU A 50 -5.59 10.38 -17.83
CA LEU A 50 -6.91 10.81 -18.31
C LEU A 50 -7.10 10.66 -19.82
N PHE A 51 -6.05 10.94 -20.61
CA PHE A 51 -6.07 10.84 -22.07
C PHE A 51 -5.42 9.57 -22.60
N ASN A 52 -5.31 8.52 -21.76
CA ASN A 52 -4.70 7.26 -22.16
C ASN A 52 -5.50 6.59 -23.29
N GLU A 53 -4.80 6.03 -24.28
CA GLU A 53 -5.43 5.30 -25.39
C GLU A 53 -6.22 4.07 -24.92
N ASP A 54 -5.80 3.49 -23.79
CA ASP A 54 -6.56 2.43 -23.14
C ASP A 54 -7.75 3.03 -22.36
N SER A 55 -8.95 2.77 -22.88
CA SER A 55 -10.20 3.21 -22.26
C SER A 55 -10.43 2.70 -20.83
N GLU A 56 -9.86 1.55 -20.45
CA GLU A 56 -9.98 1.06 -19.07
C GLU A 56 -9.09 1.86 -18.13
N VAL A 57 -7.89 2.25 -18.58
CA VAL A 57 -6.96 3.09 -17.82
C VAL A 57 -7.53 4.49 -17.61
N SER A 58 -7.99 5.13 -18.69
CA SER A 58 -8.58 6.48 -18.61
C SER A 58 -9.86 6.51 -17.78
N LYS A 59 -10.70 5.48 -17.86
CA LYS A 59 -11.86 5.33 -16.98
C LYS A 59 -11.45 5.22 -15.52
N LEU A 60 -10.52 4.32 -15.18
CA LEU A 60 -10.04 4.16 -13.80
C LEU A 60 -9.43 5.46 -13.26
N ALA A 61 -8.65 6.17 -14.07
CA ALA A 61 -8.07 7.46 -13.69
C ALA A 61 -9.16 8.51 -13.42
N THR A 62 -10.17 8.57 -14.28
CA THR A 62 -11.33 9.46 -14.11
C THR A 62 -12.08 9.15 -12.81
N ASP A 63 -12.33 7.87 -12.53
CA ASP A 63 -13.04 7.42 -11.34
C ASP A 63 -12.23 7.78 -10.07
N LEU A 64 -10.93 7.48 -10.03
CA LEU A 64 -10.04 7.76 -8.89
C LEU A 64 -9.90 9.27 -8.60
N LEU A 65 -9.70 10.08 -9.64
CA LEU A 65 -9.56 11.53 -9.49
C LEU A 65 -10.87 12.16 -9.02
N SER A 66 -12.01 11.67 -9.51
CA SER A 66 -13.33 12.13 -9.09
C SER A 66 -13.64 11.76 -7.63
N GLU A 67 -13.26 10.56 -7.20
CA GLU A 67 -13.45 10.07 -5.83
C GLU A 67 -12.55 10.82 -4.82
N LYS A 68 -11.31 11.16 -5.20
CA LYS A 68 -10.38 11.96 -4.37
C LYS A 68 -10.97 13.31 -3.94
N PHE A 69 -11.70 14.00 -4.84
CA PHE A 69 -12.39 15.25 -4.50
C PHE A 69 -13.45 15.07 -3.39
N ILE A 70 -14.02 13.88 -3.23
CA ILE A 70 -15.04 13.57 -2.24
C ILE A 70 -14.41 13.11 -0.91
N GLU A 71 -13.40 12.22 -0.96
CA GLU A 71 -12.76 11.63 0.23
C GLU A 71 -11.75 12.54 0.94
N SER A 72 -11.22 13.60 0.29
CA SER A 72 -10.39 14.63 0.96
C SER A 72 -11.02 15.15 2.26
N LYS A 73 -12.36 15.11 2.38
CA LYS A 73 -13.13 15.44 3.58
C LYS A 73 -12.92 14.50 4.77
N ARG A 74 -12.48 13.25 4.58
CA ARG A 74 -12.22 12.30 5.68
C ARG A 74 -11.00 12.72 6.50
N TRP A 75 -9.98 13.23 5.83
CA TRP A 75 -8.73 13.69 6.44
C TRP A 75 -8.89 15.07 7.11
N THR A 76 -9.88 15.87 6.67
CA THR A 76 -10.19 17.19 7.28
C THR A 76 -10.73 17.17 8.71
N LYS A 77 -11.14 16.01 9.26
CA LYS A 77 -11.88 15.95 10.54
C LYS A 77 -11.02 15.59 11.78
N ALA A 78 -9.71 15.44 11.62
CA ALA A 78 -8.82 14.90 12.65
C ALA A 78 -8.12 15.92 13.57
N GLY A 79 -8.60 17.17 13.65
CA GLY A 79 -8.31 18.10 14.75
C GLY A 79 -7.39 19.28 14.41
N ALA A 80 -7.93 20.48 14.63
CA ALA A 80 -7.22 21.74 14.93
C ALA A 80 -6.00 22.13 14.07
N PHE A 81 -6.09 22.04 12.75
CA PHE A 81 -5.57 22.99 11.73
C PHE A 81 -5.93 22.36 10.37
N ILE A 82 -6.38 23.17 9.42
CA ILE A 82 -6.75 22.65 8.08
C ILE A 82 -5.45 22.62 7.27
N GLU A 83 -4.64 21.59 7.45
CA GLU A 83 -3.51 21.32 6.55
C GLU A 83 -4.08 20.70 5.27
N LYS A 84 -3.68 21.24 4.12
CA LYS A 84 -4.02 20.62 2.82
C LYS A 84 -3.30 19.28 2.73
N GLU A 85 -3.87 18.31 2.03
CA GLU A 85 -3.24 16.98 1.81
C GLU A 85 -1.80 17.12 1.29
N GLU A 86 -1.57 18.11 0.42
CA GLU A 86 -0.27 18.51 -0.13
C GLU A 86 0.77 18.91 0.92
N GLU A 87 0.34 19.44 2.07
CA GLU A 87 1.20 19.96 3.14
C GLU A 87 1.68 18.86 4.10
N ILE A 88 1.06 17.68 4.05
CA ILE A 88 1.34 16.54 4.95
C ILE A 88 1.62 15.24 4.19
N ILE A 89 2.03 15.32 2.92
CA ILE A 89 2.32 14.15 2.07
C ILE A 89 3.41 13.27 2.70
N ASP A 90 4.41 13.87 3.31
CA ASP A 90 5.51 13.21 4.02
C ASP A 90 5.06 12.34 5.20
N TYR A 91 3.94 12.71 5.84
CA TYR A 91 3.29 11.90 6.87
C TYR A 91 2.24 10.93 6.28
N LEU A 92 1.42 11.38 5.33
CA LEU A 92 0.31 10.61 4.79
C LEU A 92 0.77 9.40 3.99
N VAL A 93 1.78 9.56 3.13
CA VAL A 93 2.22 8.48 2.23
C VAL A 93 2.78 7.30 3.00
N PRO A 94 3.75 7.45 3.94
CA PRO A 94 4.21 6.34 4.77
C PRO A 94 3.08 5.66 5.54
N ARG A 95 2.12 6.45 6.04
CA ARG A 95 0.95 5.94 6.76
C ARG A 95 0.06 5.06 5.87
N ILE A 96 -0.24 5.50 4.64
CA ILE A 96 -1.03 4.72 3.68
C ILE A 96 -0.30 3.43 3.30
N ILE A 97 1.01 3.49 3.09
CA ILE A 97 1.84 2.30 2.81
C ILE A 97 1.78 1.31 3.98
N TYR A 98 1.89 1.76 5.23
CA TYR A 98 1.74 0.90 6.41
C TYR A 98 0.33 0.31 6.54
N GLU A 99 -0.72 1.08 6.24
CA GLU A 99 -2.10 0.55 6.19
C GLU A 99 -2.24 -0.55 5.13
N TYR A 100 -1.59 -0.38 3.98
CA TYR A 100 -1.60 -1.38 2.92
C TYR A 100 -0.83 -2.64 3.30
N LYS A 101 0.39 -2.49 3.82
CA LYS A 101 1.22 -3.58 4.37
C LYS A 101 0.45 -4.37 5.42
N LEU A 102 -0.20 -3.69 6.37
CA LEU A 102 -0.99 -4.35 7.42
C LEU A 102 -2.16 -5.15 6.83
N ARG A 103 -2.84 -4.62 5.82
CA ARG A 103 -3.91 -5.35 5.13
C ARG A 103 -3.38 -6.60 4.43
N ARG A 104 -2.23 -6.54 3.77
CA ARG A 104 -1.59 -7.70 3.14
C ARG A 104 -1.19 -8.75 4.17
N VAL A 105 -0.55 -8.34 5.27
CA VAL A 105 -0.22 -9.22 6.40
C VAL A 105 -1.45 -9.97 6.92
N LYS A 106 -2.58 -9.29 7.09
CA LYS A 106 -3.85 -9.93 7.53
C LYS A 106 -4.45 -10.88 6.49
N ILE A 107 -4.16 -10.72 5.21
CA ILE A 107 -4.55 -11.69 4.18
C ILE A 107 -3.66 -12.93 4.30
N LEU A 108 -2.35 -12.74 4.34
CA LEU A 108 -1.36 -13.81 4.46
C LEU A 108 -1.56 -14.65 5.74
N LEU A 109 -1.84 -14.02 6.89
CA LEU A 109 -2.14 -14.75 8.13
C LEU A 109 -3.33 -15.70 7.97
N ARG A 110 -4.40 -15.26 7.30
CA ARG A 110 -5.59 -16.09 7.03
C ARG A 110 -5.32 -17.21 6.03
N GLU A 111 -4.38 -17.00 5.10
CA GLU A 111 -3.95 -18.04 4.16
C GLU A 111 -3.14 -19.10 4.89
N ILE A 112 -2.19 -18.70 5.75
CA ILE A 112 -1.42 -19.61 6.59
C ILE A 112 -2.32 -20.41 7.53
N GLU A 113 -3.34 -19.80 8.14
CA GLU A 113 -4.33 -20.49 8.98
C GLU A 113 -5.02 -21.64 8.20
N LYS A 114 -5.41 -21.41 6.95
CA LYS A 114 -6.00 -22.45 6.10
C LYS A 114 -5.01 -23.56 5.76
N GLU A 115 -3.75 -23.22 5.52
CA GLU A 115 -2.71 -24.22 5.23
C GLU A 115 -2.39 -25.07 6.47
N ILE A 116 -2.41 -24.48 7.67
CA ILE A 116 -2.30 -25.21 8.94
C ILE A 116 -3.45 -26.20 9.08
N ASP A 117 -4.69 -25.76 8.86
CA ASP A 117 -5.88 -26.62 8.95
C ASP A 117 -5.80 -27.77 7.94
N ARG A 118 -5.43 -27.48 6.68
CA ARG A 118 -5.26 -28.51 5.63
C ARG A 118 -4.17 -29.52 6.01
N ALA A 119 -3.01 -29.05 6.47
CA ALA A 119 -1.90 -29.91 6.85
C ALA A 119 -2.26 -30.81 8.06
N ALA A 120 -3.04 -30.28 9.00
CA ALA A 120 -3.55 -31.04 10.14
C ALA A 120 -4.51 -32.16 9.69
N ASP A 121 -5.45 -31.86 8.79
CA ASP A 121 -6.37 -32.85 8.22
C ASP A 121 -5.64 -33.96 7.45
N GLU A 122 -4.53 -33.62 6.79
CA GLU A 122 -3.65 -34.56 6.08
C GLU A 122 -2.69 -35.33 7.01
N ASN A 123 -2.72 -35.07 8.32
CA ASN A 123 -1.77 -35.59 9.32
C ASN A 123 -0.29 -35.27 8.99
N ASN A 124 -0.05 -34.18 8.28
CA ASN A 124 1.29 -33.70 7.93
C ASN A 124 1.81 -32.73 9.02
N PHE A 125 2.23 -33.29 10.14
CA PHE A 125 2.65 -32.50 11.31
C PHE A 125 3.92 -31.67 11.09
N ASP A 126 4.82 -32.10 10.19
CA ASP A 126 6.01 -31.32 9.85
C ASP A 126 5.61 -30.00 9.17
N LEU A 127 4.66 -30.05 8.23
CA LEU A 127 4.12 -28.86 7.57
C LEU A 127 3.34 -27.97 8.55
N VAL A 128 2.58 -28.55 9.48
CA VAL A 128 1.89 -27.77 10.53
C VAL A 128 2.89 -26.94 11.35
N ILE A 129 4.01 -27.54 11.76
CA ILE A 129 5.05 -26.84 12.55
C ILE A 129 5.69 -25.72 11.71
N GLU A 130 5.97 -25.99 10.43
CA GLU A 130 6.52 -24.99 9.52
C GLU A 130 5.58 -23.78 9.36
N GLU A 131 4.30 -24.02 9.06
CA GLU A 131 3.32 -22.96 8.86
C GLU A 131 3.02 -22.19 10.15
N GLN A 132 3.00 -22.85 11.31
CA GLN A 132 2.90 -22.18 12.61
C GLN A 132 4.09 -21.25 12.87
N SER A 133 5.31 -21.65 12.47
CA SER A 133 6.49 -20.78 12.58
C SER A 133 6.34 -19.53 11.70
N LYS A 134 5.91 -19.69 10.45
CA LYS A 134 5.62 -18.57 9.54
C LYS A 134 4.56 -17.64 10.12
N TYR A 135 3.48 -18.20 10.65
CA TYR A 135 2.40 -17.45 11.31
C TYR A 135 2.94 -16.58 12.45
N MET A 136 3.74 -17.16 13.35
CA MET A 136 4.29 -16.45 14.50
C MET A 136 5.22 -15.30 14.10
N ASN A 137 6.05 -15.50 13.08
CA ASN A 137 6.89 -14.43 12.53
C ASN A 137 6.04 -13.31 11.94
N LEU A 138 5.01 -13.65 11.17
CA LEU A 138 4.13 -12.68 10.54
C LEU A 138 3.26 -11.90 11.55
N LYS A 139 2.90 -12.53 12.69
CA LYS A 139 2.25 -11.84 13.82
C LYS A 139 3.13 -10.77 14.46
N GLN A 140 4.46 -10.95 14.47
CA GLN A 140 5.37 -9.92 14.95
C GLN A 140 5.36 -8.70 14.02
N VAL A 141 5.32 -8.93 12.70
CA VAL A 141 5.18 -7.87 11.69
C VAL A 141 3.83 -7.15 11.83
N GLU A 142 2.73 -7.89 12.01
CA GLU A 142 1.41 -7.30 12.24
C GLU A 142 1.41 -6.37 13.46
N LYS A 143 2.03 -6.81 14.56
CA LYS A 143 2.16 -6.02 15.78
C LYS A 143 2.96 -4.74 15.52
N PHE A 144 4.12 -4.85 14.88
CA PHE A 144 4.96 -3.71 14.53
C PHE A 144 4.20 -2.67 13.69
N LEU A 145 3.52 -3.11 12.62
CA LEU A 145 2.73 -2.21 11.75
C LEU A 145 1.57 -1.56 12.51
N SER A 146 0.89 -2.33 13.38
CA SER A 146 -0.21 -1.80 14.20
C SER A 146 0.29 -0.76 15.20
N GLU A 147 1.47 -0.95 15.79
CA GLU A 147 2.11 0.03 16.67
C GLU A 147 2.46 1.30 15.90
N LYS A 148 3.05 1.20 14.70
CA LYS A 148 3.37 2.36 13.84
C LYS A 148 2.13 3.16 13.43
N LEU A 149 1.00 2.48 13.19
CA LEU A 149 -0.27 3.13 12.84
C LEU A 149 -1.03 3.69 14.07
N GLY A 150 -0.79 3.12 15.25
CA GLY A 150 -1.42 3.51 16.51
C GLY A 150 -0.63 4.55 17.33
N SER A 151 0.69 4.65 17.12
CA SER A 151 1.56 5.61 17.80
C SER A 151 1.31 7.02 17.27
N ARG A 152 0.32 7.72 17.84
CA ARG A 152 0.12 9.17 17.69
C ARG A 152 1.12 10.00 18.49
N THR A 153 2.32 9.50 18.74
CA THR A 153 3.30 10.25 19.53
C THR A 153 4.05 11.19 18.59
N ILE A 154 3.44 12.36 18.41
CA ILE A 154 4.11 13.61 18.09
C ILE A 154 5.32 13.70 19.04
N SER A 155 6.54 13.73 18.52
CA SER A 155 7.72 14.17 19.27
C SER A 155 8.15 15.52 18.75
#